data_AF-A0A0K8RMS2-F1
#
_entry.id   AF-A0A0K8RMS2-F1
#
_cell.length_a   1.000
_cell.length_b   1.000
_cell.length_c   1.000
_cell.angle_alpha   90.00
_cell.angle_beta   90.00
_cell.angle_gamma   90.00
#
_symmetry.space_group_name_H-M   'P 1'
#
loop_
_entity.id
_entity.type
_entity.pdbx_description
1 polymer ?
#
loop_
_entity_poly.entity_id
_entity_poly.type
_entity_poly.pdbx_seq_one_letter_code
_entity_poly.pdbx_strand_id
1 'polypeptide(L)'
;MNEFQMITEVLYNIPEANLLASTSEDAKSKRLCAIQIYKIMPDFASLEVRAMISGAKYIFSLYSYYSMDANAISPTRISLLDQQAGTDPNRRRERRVLVSNFKNCFVLKTINNGNQASFCELFVKNNTDIRTGLDECSFVFLAYCGYPKAVYNESSCYTLK
;
A
#
# COMPACT_ATOMS: atom_id res chain seq x y z
N MET A 1 -2.24 -4.90 25.96
CA MET A 1 -1.76 -3.77 25.13
C MET A 1 -2.19 -4.07 23.70
N ASN A 2 -2.94 -3.17 23.08
CA ASN A 2 -3.59 -3.37 21.77
C ASN A 2 -2.58 -3.79 20.70
N GLU A 3 -2.64 -5.04 20.27
CA GLU A 3 -1.93 -5.62 19.12
C GLU A 3 -2.46 -5.10 17.77
N PHE A 4 -2.82 -3.83 17.70
CA PHE A 4 -3.17 -3.24 16.42
C PHE A 4 -1.89 -2.72 15.77
N GLN A 5 -1.54 -3.36 14.66
CA GLN A 5 -0.30 -3.19 13.92
C GLN A 5 0.03 -1.72 13.69
N MET A 6 1.08 -1.25 14.36
CA MET A 6 1.59 0.10 14.16
C MET A 6 2.18 0.18 12.76
N ILE A 7 1.63 1.04 11.91
CA ILE A 7 2.11 1.17 10.53
C ILE A 7 3.61 1.46 10.44
N THR A 8 4.16 2.18 11.43
CA THR A 8 5.59 2.44 11.57
C THR A 8 6.42 1.16 11.68
N GLU A 9 5.94 0.16 12.43
CA GLU A 9 6.61 -1.13 12.59
C GLU A 9 6.55 -1.96 11.31
N VAL A 10 5.42 -1.94 10.61
CA VAL A 10 5.29 -2.58 9.29
C VAL A 10 6.30 -1.99 8.30
N LEU A 11 6.35 -0.66 8.23
CA LEU A 11 7.26 0.06 7.33
C LEU A 11 8.74 -0.13 7.72
N TYR A 12 9.04 -0.27 9.01
CA TYR A 12 10.39 -0.53 9.48
C TYR A 12 10.89 -1.92 9.06
N ASN A 13 10.06 -2.95 9.23
CA ASN A 13 10.44 -4.32 8.90
C ASN A 13 10.38 -4.62 7.38
N ILE A 14 9.55 -3.88 6.65
CA ILE A 14 9.36 -4.01 5.20
C ILE A 14 9.61 -2.65 4.53
N PRO A 15 10.88 -2.19 4.45
CA PRO A 15 11.22 -0.86 3.94
C PRO A 15 11.10 -0.76 2.42
N GLU A 16 11.14 -1.87 1.70
CA GLU A 16 10.93 -1.92 0.25
C GLU A 16 9.87 -2.97 -0.06
N ALA A 17 8.77 -2.53 -0.67
CA ALA A 17 7.66 -3.41 -1.02
C ALA A 17 7.10 -3.11 -2.40
N ASN A 18 6.75 -4.16 -3.13
CA ASN A 18 6.14 -4.10 -4.45
C ASN A 18 4.67 -4.52 -4.36
N LEU A 19 3.82 -3.90 -5.18
CA LEU A 19 2.42 -4.29 -5.29
C LEU A 19 2.34 -5.69 -5.90
N LEU A 20 1.75 -6.63 -5.16
CA LEU A 20 1.40 -7.94 -5.66
C LEU A 20 0.01 -7.94 -6.29
N ALA A 21 -0.99 -7.37 -5.62
CA ALA A 21 -2.39 -7.38 -6.06
C ALA A 21 -3.17 -6.13 -5.64
N SER A 22 -4.19 -5.76 -6.42
CA SER A 22 -5.10 -4.65 -6.09
C SER A 22 -6.56 -5.01 -6.42
N THR A 23 -7.50 -4.49 -5.62
CA THR A 23 -8.95 -4.58 -5.89
C THR A 23 -9.51 -3.34 -6.58
N SER A 24 -8.65 -2.35 -6.90
CA SER A 24 -9.06 -1.13 -7.62
C SER A 24 -9.57 -1.47 -9.03
N GLU A 25 -10.67 -0.84 -9.46
CA GLU A 25 -11.25 -1.09 -10.79
C GLU A 25 -10.29 -0.74 -11.93
N ASP A 26 -9.53 0.34 -11.76
CA ASP A 26 -8.56 0.85 -12.74
C ASP A 26 -7.15 0.31 -12.49
N ALA A 27 -6.95 -0.74 -11.68
CA ALA A 27 -5.63 -1.19 -11.26
C ALA A 27 -4.66 -1.45 -12.41
N LYS A 28 -5.14 -1.80 -13.62
CA LYS A 28 -4.30 -1.99 -14.82
C LYS A 28 -3.61 -0.71 -15.32
N SER A 29 -4.22 0.46 -15.13
CA SER A 29 -3.69 1.75 -15.62
C SER A 29 -3.42 2.76 -14.52
N LYS A 30 -4.03 2.59 -13.34
CA LYS A 30 -3.93 3.46 -12.15
C LYS A 30 -3.68 2.62 -10.90
N ARG A 31 -2.42 2.44 -10.51
CA ARG A 31 -2.04 1.70 -9.29
C ARG A 31 -0.76 2.25 -8.67
N LEU A 32 -0.58 2.03 -7.37
CA LEU A 32 0.75 2.04 -6.79
C LEU A 32 1.49 0.77 -7.24
N CYS A 33 2.78 0.87 -7.49
CA CYS A 33 3.60 -0.26 -7.90
C CYS A 33 4.62 -0.66 -6.83
N ALA A 34 5.19 0.33 -6.13
CA ALA A 34 6.17 0.09 -5.10
C ALA A 34 6.19 1.24 -4.09
N ILE A 35 6.59 0.90 -2.87
CA ILE A 35 6.84 1.84 -1.79
C ILE A 35 8.25 1.54 -1.28
N GLN A 36 9.08 2.58 -1.19
CA GLN A 36 10.42 2.51 -0.62
C GLN A 36 10.55 3.55 0.49
N ILE A 37 10.84 3.10 1.70
CA ILE A 37 10.94 3.92 2.90
C ILE A 37 12.40 4.35 3.10
N TYR A 38 12.63 5.66 3.18
CA TYR A 38 13.96 6.22 3.45
C TYR A 38 14.16 6.57 4.93
N LYS A 39 13.10 7.07 5.58
CA LYS A 39 13.17 7.50 6.98
C LYS A 39 11.81 7.34 7.66
N ILE A 40 11.82 6.90 8.91
CA ILE A 40 10.64 6.85 9.78
C ILE A 40 10.86 7.83 10.93
N MET A 41 9.91 8.74 11.12
CA MET A 41 9.84 9.71 12.21
C MET A 41 8.61 9.43 13.07
N PRO A 42 8.43 10.06 14.24
CA PRO A 42 7.25 9.84 15.07
C PRO A 42 5.92 10.19 14.40
N ASP A 43 5.92 11.17 13.48
CA ASP A 43 4.74 11.78 12.87
C ASP A 43 4.62 11.53 11.35
N PHE A 44 5.70 11.10 10.68
CA PHE A 44 5.68 10.77 9.26
C PHE A 44 6.76 9.75 8.83
N ALA A 45 6.57 9.15 7.65
CA ALA A 45 7.65 8.50 6.90
C ALA A 45 8.07 9.34 5.70
N SER A 46 9.37 9.51 5.48
CA SER A 46 9.91 9.96 4.21
C SER A 46 10.07 8.74 3.31
N LEU A 47 9.38 8.75 2.17
CA LEU A 47 9.32 7.61 1.28
C LEU A 47 9.21 8.00 -0.19
N GLU A 48 9.54 7.05 -1.05
CA GLU A 48 9.26 7.08 -2.47
C GLU A 48 8.07 6.16 -2.78
N VAL A 49 7.14 6.66 -3.58
CA VAL A 49 6.07 5.87 -4.18
C VAL A 49 6.29 5.82 -5.68
N ARG A 50 6.26 4.61 -6.22
CA ARG A 50 6.20 4.38 -7.68
C ARG A 50 4.77 4.07 -8.04
N ALA A 51 4.26 4.70 -9.10
CA ALA A 51 2.88 4.52 -9.54
C ALA A 51 2.81 4.37 -11.05
N MET A 52 1.79 3.65 -11.51
CA MET A 52 1.33 3.69 -12.89
C MET A 52 0.07 4.55 -12.91
N ILE A 53 0.06 5.60 -13.72
CA ILE A 53 -1.07 6.52 -13.87
C ILE A 53 -1.32 6.70 -15.36
N SER A 54 -2.53 6.32 -15.81
CA SER A 54 -2.89 6.29 -17.23
C SER A 54 -1.88 5.52 -18.09
N GLY A 55 -1.31 4.43 -17.54
CA GLY A 55 -0.32 3.59 -18.23
C GLY A 55 1.12 4.11 -18.21
N ALA A 56 1.35 5.37 -17.82
CA ALA A 56 2.69 5.93 -17.66
C ALA A 56 3.24 5.66 -16.25
N LYS A 57 4.56 5.46 -16.16
CA LYS A 57 5.27 5.22 -14.89
C LYS A 57 5.70 6.55 -14.28
N TYR A 58 5.46 6.72 -12.98
CA TYR A 58 5.85 7.89 -12.21
C TYR A 58 6.53 7.49 -10.91
N ILE A 59 7.41 8.36 -10.44
CA ILE A 59 8.12 8.22 -9.17
C ILE A 59 7.91 9.52 -8.39
N PHE A 60 7.47 9.40 -7.14
CA PHE A 60 7.21 10.54 -6.27
C PHE A 60 7.92 10.35 -4.94
N SER A 61 8.76 11.31 -4.56
CA SER A 61 9.23 11.45 -3.17
C SER A 61 8.19 12.23 -2.38
N LEU A 62 7.73 11.67 -1.26
CA LEU A 62 6.71 12.31 -0.42
C LEU A 62 6.94 12.04 1.08
N TYR A 63 6.45 12.97 1.90
CA TYR A 63 6.31 12.78 3.34
C TYR A 63 4.92 12.25 3.64
N SER A 64 4.86 11.07 4.23
CA SER A 64 3.65 10.32 4.49
C SER A 64 3.29 10.40 5.96
N TYR A 65 2.39 11.32 6.29
CA TYR A 65 2.01 11.63 7.67
C TYR A 65 1.11 10.54 8.25
N TYR A 66 1.31 10.27 9.54
CA TYR A 66 0.51 9.33 10.30
C TYR A 66 -0.67 10.03 10.96
N SER A 67 -1.81 9.38 10.95
CA SER A 67 -2.98 9.79 11.73
C SER A 67 -3.59 8.59 12.44
N MET A 68 -4.33 8.83 13.52
CA MET A 68 -4.95 7.78 14.31
C MET A 68 -6.47 7.93 14.34
N ASP A 69 -7.15 6.80 14.35
CA ASP A 69 -8.58 6.68 14.54
C ASP A 69 -8.84 5.57 15.55
N ALA A 70 -8.98 5.97 16.81
CA ALA A 70 -9.11 5.07 17.95
C ALA A 70 -10.36 4.17 17.90
N ASN A 71 -11.36 4.52 17.06
CA ASN A 71 -12.61 3.77 16.96
C ASN A 71 -12.55 2.66 15.89
N ALA A 72 -11.44 2.55 15.15
CA ALA A 72 -11.28 1.54 14.12
C ALA A 72 -10.48 0.33 14.58
N ILE A 73 -10.79 -0.83 14.00
CA ILE A 73 -10.08 -2.10 14.22
C ILE A 73 -8.58 -1.97 13.88
N SER A 74 -8.18 -1.16 12.91
CA SER A 74 -6.78 -0.80 12.73
C SER A 74 -6.66 0.72 12.88
N PRO A 75 -6.10 1.25 13.98
CA PRO A 75 -6.24 2.64 14.33
C PRO A 75 -5.31 3.53 13.51
N THR A 76 -4.16 3.01 13.06
CA THR A 76 -3.18 3.83 12.32
C THR A 76 -3.55 4.00 10.86
N ARG A 77 -3.39 5.23 10.38
CA ARG A 77 -3.61 5.62 8.99
C ARG A 77 -2.36 6.31 8.46
N ILE A 78 -2.20 6.28 7.15
CA ILE A 78 -1.11 6.93 6.44
C ILE A 78 -1.62 7.65 5.20
N SER A 79 -1.09 8.84 4.94
CA SER A 79 -1.40 9.62 3.75
C SER A 79 -0.43 9.30 2.62
N LEU A 80 -0.90 8.57 1.60
CA LEU A 80 -0.12 8.21 0.40
C LEU A 80 -0.73 8.83 -0.85
N LEU A 81 0.02 8.87 -1.96
CA LEU A 81 -0.44 9.35 -3.27
C LEU A 81 -1.80 8.74 -3.64
N ASP A 82 -2.72 9.56 -4.13
CA ASP A 82 -3.94 9.08 -4.78
C ASP A 82 -3.72 8.95 -6.29
N GLN A 83 -3.28 7.78 -6.73
CA GLN A 83 -3.06 7.50 -8.15
C GLN A 83 -4.34 7.57 -8.99
N GLN A 84 -5.53 7.48 -8.36
CA GLN A 84 -6.79 7.60 -9.08
C GLN A 84 -7.11 9.06 -9.41
N ALA A 85 -6.52 10.01 -8.68
CA ALA A 85 -6.78 11.43 -8.81
C ALA A 85 -5.76 12.16 -9.71
N GLY A 86 -4.79 11.45 -10.30
CA GLY A 86 -3.83 11.99 -11.27
C GLY A 86 -2.39 12.01 -10.77
N THR A 87 -1.56 12.84 -11.39
CA THR A 87 -0.10 12.92 -11.17
C THR A 87 0.33 13.98 -10.17
N ASP A 88 -0.61 14.73 -9.59
CA ASP A 88 -0.31 15.74 -8.58
C ASP A 88 0.01 15.06 -7.23
N PRO A 89 1.25 15.18 -6.71
CA PRO A 89 1.66 14.54 -5.45
C PRO A 89 0.95 15.10 -4.20
N ASN A 90 0.27 16.23 -4.32
CA ASN A 90 -0.56 16.79 -3.25
C ASN A 90 -1.93 16.11 -3.17
N ARG A 91 -2.37 15.42 -4.22
CA ARG A 91 -3.56 14.58 -4.17
C ARG A 91 -3.23 13.29 -3.46
N ARG A 92 -3.70 13.20 -2.22
CA ARG A 92 -3.40 12.10 -1.31
C ARG A 92 -4.66 11.44 -0.81
N ARG A 93 -4.55 10.15 -0.53
CA ARG A 93 -5.62 9.34 0.03
C ARG A 93 -5.13 8.58 1.23
N GLU A 94 -5.89 8.70 2.32
CA GLU A 94 -5.62 7.97 3.54
C GLU A 94 -5.80 6.47 3.32
N ARG A 95 -4.85 5.71 3.84
CA ARG A 95 -4.81 4.25 3.82
C ARG A 95 -4.56 3.73 5.22
N ARG A 96 -4.98 2.50 5.44
CA ARG A 96 -4.84 1.78 6.71
C ARG A 96 -4.22 0.42 6.45
N VAL A 97 -3.30 -0.02 7.30
CA VAL A 97 -2.83 -1.40 7.27
C VAL A 97 -3.96 -2.29 7.79
N LEU A 98 -4.45 -3.17 6.93
CA LEU A 98 -5.45 -4.16 7.30
C LEU A 98 -4.80 -5.37 7.99
N VAL A 99 -3.67 -5.82 7.45
CA VAL A 99 -2.83 -6.88 8.02
C VAL A 99 -1.40 -6.75 7.52
N SER A 100 -0.46 -7.25 8.29
CA SER A 100 0.93 -7.49 7.94
C SER A 100 1.44 -8.68 8.75
N ASN A 101 2.34 -9.47 8.16
CA ASN A 101 3.09 -10.47 8.91
C ASN A 101 4.46 -9.95 9.38
N PHE A 102 4.71 -8.64 9.26
CA PHE A 102 5.95 -7.94 9.62
C PHE A 102 7.24 -8.50 9.00
N LYS A 103 7.14 -9.41 8.03
CA LYS A 103 8.30 -10.09 7.44
C LYS A 103 8.33 -9.95 5.93
N ASN A 104 7.20 -10.26 5.30
CA ASN A 104 7.09 -10.44 3.86
C ASN A 104 5.99 -9.61 3.23
N CYS A 105 4.91 -9.25 3.94
CA CYS A 105 3.77 -8.61 3.30
C CYS A 105 2.96 -7.72 4.23
N PHE A 106 2.19 -6.83 3.61
CA PHE A 106 1.14 -6.07 4.25
C PHE A 106 0.05 -5.69 3.25
N VAL A 107 -1.17 -5.50 3.74
CA VAL A 107 -2.33 -5.06 2.97
C VAL A 107 -2.70 -3.66 3.39
N LEU A 108 -2.72 -2.73 2.44
CA LEU A 108 -3.30 -1.40 2.63
C LEU A 108 -4.74 -1.37 2.12
N LYS A 109 -5.63 -0.76 2.89
CA LYS A 109 -7.00 -0.45 2.48
C LYS A 109 -7.19 1.05 2.45
N THR A 110 -7.74 1.58 1.36
CA THR A 110 -8.11 3.00 1.31
C THR A 110 -9.30 3.29 2.20
N ILE A 111 -9.28 4.44 2.86
CA ILE A 111 -10.40 4.91 3.66
C ILE A 111 -11.45 5.49 2.69
N ASN A 112 -12.71 5.14 2.93
CA ASN A 112 -13.82 5.64 2.13
C ASN A 112 -14.12 7.08 2.55
N ASN A 113 -14.00 8.01 1.61
CA ASN A 113 -14.31 9.43 1.81
C ASN A 113 -15.62 9.82 1.10
N GLY A 114 -16.62 8.93 1.13
CA GLY A 114 -17.95 9.14 0.54
C GLY A 114 -18.05 8.60 -0.89
N ASN A 115 -17.72 9.42 -1.88
CA ASN A 115 -17.99 9.15 -3.31
C ASN A 115 -16.97 8.23 -4.01
N GLN A 116 -15.87 7.89 -3.36
CA GLN A 116 -14.77 7.15 -3.99
C GLN A 116 -14.72 5.73 -3.44
N ALA A 117 -14.88 4.75 -4.34
CA ALA A 117 -14.84 3.34 -3.97
C ALA A 117 -13.57 3.01 -3.17
N SER A 118 -13.73 2.32 -2.05
CA SER A 118 -12.58 1.79 -1.29
C SER A 118 -12.01 0.59 -2.02
N PHE A 119 -10.69 0.44 -1.98
CA PHE A 119 -9.98 -0.69 -2.54
C PHE A 119 -8.83 -1.10 -1.61
N CYS A 120 -8.31 -2.29 -1.85
CA CYS A 120 -7.15 -2.82 -1.14
C CYS A 120 -5.98 -3.02 -2.09
N GLU A 121 -4.77 -2.93 -1.55
CA GLU A 121 -3.50 -3.13 -2.22
C GLU A 121 -2.65 -4.05 -1.34
N LEU A 122 -2.31 -5.24 -1.84
CA LEU A 122 -1.40 -6.18 -1.20
C LEU A 122 0.02 -5.87 -1.66
N PHE A 123 0.89 -5.54 -0.71
CA PHE A 123 2.31 -5.30 -0.93
C PHE A 123 3.14 -6.45 -0.37
N VAL A 124 4.19 -6.78 -1.10
CA VAL A 124 5.14 -7.83 -0.74
C VAL A 124 6.55 -7.26 -0.73
N LYS A 125 7.31 -7.60 0.30
CA LYS A 125 8.71 -7.22 0.48
C LYS A 125 9.51 -7.58 -0.77
N ASN A 126 10.38 -6.67 -1.18
CA ASN A 126 11.25 -6.88 -2.33
C ASN A 126 12.07 -8.18 -2.18
N ASN A 127 12.27 -8.91 -3.28
CA ASN A 127 12.96 -10.22 -3.32
C ASN A 127 12.33 -11.36 -2.49
N THR A 128 11.02 -11.30 -2.19
CA THR A 128 10.30 -12.42 -1.54
C THR A 128 9.81 -13.42 -2.57
N ASP A 129 9.97 -14.72 -2.31
CA ASP A 129 9.30 -15.76 -3.08
C ASP A 129 7.80 -15.75 -2.78
N ILE A 130 7.00 -15.33 -3.76
CA ILE A 130 5.55 -15.21 -3.65
C ILE A 130 4.83 -16.56 -3.46
N ARG A 131 5.54 -17.70 -3.60
CA ARG A 131 4.99 -19.03 -3.36
C ARG A 131 4.88 -19.39 -1.87
N THR A 132 5.58 -18.66 -0.99
CA THR A 132 5.64 -19.01 0.44
C THR A 132 5.54 -17.78 1.34
N GLY A 133 4.96 -17.94 2.53
CA GLY A 133 4.98 -16.90 3.57
C GLY A 133 4.14 -15.67 3.27
N LEU A 134 3.10 -15.82 2.43
CA LEU A 134 2.10 -14.80 2.11
C LEU A 134 0.68 -15.23 2.55
N ASP A 135 0.53 -16.37 3.23
CA ASP A 135 -0.76 -17.00 3.50
C ASP A 135 -1.69 -16.08 4.29
N GLU A 136 -1.20 -15.46 5.36
CA GLU A 136 -1.97 -14.53 6.19
C GLU A 136 -2.44 -13.31 5.41
N CYS A 137 -1.52 -12.61 4.73
CA CYS A 137 -1.86 -11.42 3.95
C CYS A 137 -2.81 -11.74 2.79
N SER A 138 -2.57 -12.86 2.10
CA SER A 138 -3.40 -13.30 0.97
C SER A 138 -4.80 -13.69 1.43
N PHE A 139 -4.89 -14.45 2.53
CA PHE A 139 -6.17 -14.86 3.11
C PHE A 139 -7.00 -13.65 3.53
N VAL A 140 -6.42 -12.73 4.31
CA VAL A 140 -7.12 -11.52 4.76
C VAL A 140 -7.48 -10.62 3.57
N PHE A 141 -6.59 -10.46 2.59
CA PHE A 141 -6.88 -9.70 1.38
C PHE A 141 -8.12 -10.25 0.67
N LEU A 142 -8.19 -11.55 0.43
CA LEU A 142 -9.33 -12.18 -0.24
C LEU A 142 -10.60 -12.12 0.62
N ALA A 143 -10.49 -12.41 1.92
CA ALA A 143 -11.64 -12.48 2.82
C ALA A 143 -12.29 -11.10 3.06
N TYR A 144 -11.50 -10.03 3.18
CA TYR A 144 -12.01 -8.70 3.56
C TYR A 144 -12.10 -7.70 2.42
N CYS A 145 -11.35 -7.92 1.33
CA CYS A 145 -11.35 -7.03 0.17
C CYS A 145 -12.00 -7.65 -1.07
N GLY A 146 -12.21 -8.97 -1.06
CA GLY A 146 -12.75 -9.72 -2.20
C GLY A 146 -11.68 -10.09 -3.23
N TYR A 147 -12.13 -10.70 -4.33
CA TYR A 147 -11.24 -11.09 -5.40
C TYR A 147 -10.63 -9.87 -6.11
N PRO A 148 -9.32 -9.88 -6.39
CA PRO A 148 -8.68 -8.79 -7.11
C PRO A 148 -9.25 -8.67 -8.53
N LYS A 149 -9.65 -7.45 -8.89
CA LYS A 149 -10.10 -7.14 -10.25
C LYS A 149 -8.93 -7.08 -11.23
N ALA A 150 -7.73 -6.72 -10.76
CA ALA A 150 -6.44 -6.95 -11.43
C ALA A 150 -5.25 -6.66 -10.49
N VAL A 151 -4.27 -7.57 -10.42
CA VAL A 151 -2.83 -7.43 -10.78
C VAL A 151 -2.14 -8.69 -10.25
N TYR A 152 -1.47 -9.43 -11.12
CA TYR A 152 -0.60 -10.54 -10.74
C TYR A 152 0.69 -10.45 -11.57
N ASN A 153 1.84 -10.35 -10.88
CA ASN A 153 3.20 -10.65 -11.33
C ASN A 153 3.88 -9.74 -12.39
N GLU A 154 3.21 -9.20 -13.41
CA GLU A 154 3.94 -8.59 -14.56
C GLU A 154 4.45 -7.14 -14.39
N SER A 155 4.26 -6.48 -13.24
CA SER A 155 4.44 -5.02 -13.19
C SER A 155 5.13 -4.49 -11.94
N SER A 156 6.36 -4.95 -11.74
CA SER A 156 7.33 -4.07 -11.12
C SER A 156 7.42 -2.81 -12.01
N CYS A 157 7.10 -1.62 -11.48
CA CYS A 157 7.32 -0.36 -12.20
C CYS A 157 8.81 -0.01 -12.27
N TYR A 158 9.69 -1.00 -12.10
CA TYR A 158 11.11 -0.85 -12.37
C TYR A 158 11.25 -0.63 -13.88
N THR A 159 12.04 0.36 -14.24
CA THR A 159 12.80 0.31 -15.47
C THR A 159 13.87 -0.76 -15.25
N LEU A 160 13.86 -1.84 -16.03
CA LEU A 160 15.08 -2.61 -16.22
C LEU A 160 16.12 -1.60 -16.72
N LYS A 161 17.14 -1.32 -15.90
CA LYS A 161 18.32 -0.60 -16.37
C LYS A 161 19.06 -1.46 -17.36
#